data_AF-A0A0G2HP13-F1
#
_entry.id   AF-A0A0G2HP13-F1
#
_cell.length_a   1.000
_cell.length_b   1.000
_cell.length_c   1.000
_cell.angle_alpha   90.00
_cell.angle_beta   90.00
_cell.angle_gamma   90.00
#
_symmetry.space_group_name_H-M   'P 1'
#
loop_
_entity.id
_entity.type
_entity.pdbx_description
1 polymer ?
#
loop_
_entity_poly.entity_id
_entity_poly.type
_entity_poly.pdbx_seq_one_letter_code
_entity_poly.pdbx_strand_id
1 'polypeptide(L)'
;MMEKFNPQPCQPYLEMFLHDEYLPSAIFLEYILNLEMIHLHNYTHKRMDNFLKGIQEIHGAGVLHRDPKPGNMMLVKDDSERVV
;
A
#
# COMPACT_ATOMS: atom_id res chain seq x y z
N MET A 1 -3.48 -2.61 -15.51
CA MET A 1 -3.79 -1.16 -15.39
C MET A 1 -5.00 -0.89 -16.24
N MET A 2 -5.91 -0.04 -15.79
CA MET A 2 -7.07 0.44 -16.52
C MET A 2 -6.91 1.94 -16.69
N GLU A 3 -7.04 2.46 -17.90
CA GLU A 3 -6.77 3.87 -18.19
C GLU A 3 -8.05 4.62 -18.54
N LYS A 4 -8.17 5.85 -18.02
CA LYS A 4 -9.21 6.82 -18.39
C LYS A 4 -10.62 6.22 -18.47
N PHE A 5 -11.04 5.50 -17.42
CA PHE A 5 -12.34 4.83 -17.41
C PHE A 5 -13.43 5.76 -16.87
N ASN A 6 -14.68 5.52 -17.28
CA ASN A 6 -15.82 6.26 -16.75
C ASN A 6 -16.11 5.81 -15.30
N PRO A 7 -16.02 6.70 -14.29
CA PRO A 7 -16.29 6.34 -12.89
C PRO A 7 -17.78 6.23 -12.55
N GLN A 8 -18.70 6.69 -13.43
CA GLN A 8 -20.15 6.70 -13.17
C GLN A 8 -20.75 5.33 -12.80
N PRO A 9 -20.36 4.19 -13.44
CA PRO A 9 -20.86 2.88 -13.05
C PRO A 9 -20.35 2.38 -11.69
N CYS A 10 -19.32 3.03 -11.13
CA CYS A 10 -18.65 2.63 -9.89
C CYS A 10 -19.18 3.39 -8.66
N GLN A 11 -20.32 4.06 -8.79
CA GLN A 11 -20.97 4.72 -7.65
C GLN A 11 -21.44 3.70 -6.60
N PRO A 12 -21.35 4.04 -5.30
CA PRO A 12 -20.91 5.34 -4.76
C PRO A 12 -19.38 5.46 -4.59
N TYR A 13 -18.62 4.39 -4.76
CA TYR A 13 -17.22 4.31 -4.32
C TYR A 13 -16.26 5.27 -5.03
N LEU A 14 -16.54 5.61 -6.30
CA LEU A 14 -15.72 6.52 -7.11
C LEU A 14 -16.42 7.84 -7.43
N GLU A 15 -17.42 8.25 -6.63
CA GLU A 15 -18.17 9.49 -6.85
C GLU A 15 -17.26 10.74 -6.86
N MET A 16 -16.19 10.73 -6.06
CA MET A 16 -15.24 11.85 -5.97
C MET A 16 -14.57 12.22 -7.30
N PHE A 17 -14.55 11.29 -8.28
CA PHE A 17 -13.90 11.49 -9.58
C PHE A 17 -14.88 11.95 -10.69
N LEU A 18 -16.18 12.08 -10.42
CA LEU A 18 -17.18 12.35 -11.46
C LEU A 18 -17.05 13.73 -12.12
N HIS A 19 -16.42 14.67 -11.41
CA HIS A 19 -16.29 16.06 -11.83
C HIS A 19 -14.84 16.47 -12.11
N ASP A 20 -13.91 15.51 -12.12
CA ASP A 20 -12.53 15.77 -12.45
C ASP A 20 -12.38 16.14 -13.93
N GLU A 21 -11.44 17.05 -14.23
CA GLU A 21 -11.11 17.46 -15.60
C GLU A 21 -10.67 16.28 -16.48
N TYR A 22 -10.02 15.27 -15.86
CA TYR A 22 -9.50 14.09 -16.54
C TYR A 22 -10.08 12.81 -15.93
N LEU A 23 -10.40 11.84 -16.79
CA LEU A 23 -10.87 10.53 -16.34
C LEU A 23 -9.80 9.78 -15.54
N PRO A 24 -10.19 9.07 -14.46
CA PRO A 24 -9.24 8.36 -13.61
C PRO A 24 -8.63 7.16 -14.33
N SER A 25 -7.44 6.78 -13.88
CA SER A 25 -6.76 5.53 -14.22
C SER A 25 -6.57 4.71 -12.94
N ALA A 26 -6.56 3.39 -13.06
CA ALA A 26 -6.44 2.47 -11.93
C ALA A 26 -5.34 1.43 -12.17
N ILE A 27 -4.62 1.11 -11.10
CA ILE A 27 -3.79 -0.10 -11.00
C ILE A 27 -4.53 -1.11 -10.14
N PHE A 28 -4.49 -2.38 -10.54
CA PHE A 28 -5.02 -3.47 -9.72
C PHE A 28 -3.89 -3.97 -8.85
N LEU A 29 -4.12 -3.96 -7.53
CA LEU A 29 -3.20 -4.51 -6.54
C LEU A 29 -3.83 -5.77 -5.92
N GLU A 30 -2.98 -6.64 -5.39
CA GLU A 30 -3.43 -7.77 -4.59
C GLU A 30 -4.24 -7.26 -3.38
N TYR A 31 -5.38 -7.91 -3.12
CA TYR A 31 -6.12 -7.69 -1.88
C TYR A 31 -5.54 -8.55 -0.76
N ILE A 32 -4.79 -7.93 0.14
CA ILE A 32 -4.19 -8.61 1.29
C ILE A 32 -5.16 -8.50 2.48
N LEU A 33 -5.68 -9.64 2.93
CA LEU A 33 -6.61 -9.69 4.07
C LEU A 33 -5.89 -9.29 5.37
N ASN A 34 -6.59 -8.54 6.23
CA ASN A 34 -6.10 -8.11 7.55
C ASN A 34 -4.83 -7.25 7.50
N LEU A 35 -4.64 -6.50 6.40
CA LEU A 35 -3.59 -5.51 6.24
C LEU A 35 -3.89 -4.28 7.12
N GLU A 36 -2.97 -3.94 8.02
CA GLU A 36 -3.05 -2.74 8.86
C GLU A 36 -1.73 -1.96 8.82
N MET A 37 -1.80 -0.68 9.17
CA MET A 37 -0.61 0.18 9.26
C MET A 37 0.15 -0.12 10.57
N ILE A 38 1.48 0.05 10.54
CA ILE A 38 2.27 0.01 11.78
C ILE A 38 1.94 1.18 12.71
N HIS A 39 1.77 0.86 13.99
CA HIS A 39 1.51 1.74 15.10
C HIS A 39 2.33 1.32 16.33
N LEU A 40 2.41 2.17 17.35
CA LEU A 40 3.14 1.85 18.58
C LEU A 40 2.60 0.60 19.29
N HIS A 41 1.29 0.36 19.24
CA HIS A 41 0.66 -0.77 19.94
C HIS A 41 0.85 -2.12 19.23
N ASN A 42 1.18 -2.13 17.93
CA ASN A 42 1.39 -3.33 17.14
C ASN A 42 2.85 -3.47 16.66
N TYR A 43 3.75 -2.65 17.22
CA TYR A 43 5.18 -2.71 16.96
C TYR A 43 5.83 -3.94 17.61
N THR A 44 6.72 -4.60 16.87
CA THR A 44 7.66 -5.59 17.42
C THR A 44 9.02 -5.41 16.74
N HIS A 45 10.10 -5.79 17.44
CA HIS A 45 11.46 -5.78 16.84
C HIS A 45 11.51 -6.60 15.56
N LYS A 46 10.88 -7.79 15.56
CA LYS A 46 10.85 -8.68 14.40
C LYS A 46 10.20 -8.06 13.17
N ARG A 47 9.09 -7.31 13.35
CA ARG A 47 8.45 -6.58 12.24
C ARG A 47 9.38 -5.50 11.69
N MET A 48 10.06 -4.77 12.57
CA MET A 48 11.02 -3.75 12.14
C MET A 48 12.21 -4.34 11.38
N ASP A 49 12.74 -5.48 11.84
CA ASP A 49 13.81 -6.20 11.15
C ASP A 49 13.36 -6.62 9.73
N ASN A 50 12.12 -7.09 9.58
CA ASN A 50 11.57 -7.45 8.28
C ASN A 50 11.37 -6.22 7.36
N PHE A 51 10.94 -5.07 7.89
CA PHE A 51 10.89 -3.82 7.12
C PHE A 51 12.28 -3.39 6.65
N LEU A 52 13.29 -3.44 7.54
CA LEU A 52 14.67 -3.11 7.17
C LEU A 52 15.19 -4.04 6.08
N LYS A 53 14.90 -5.34 6.19
CA LYS A 53 15.24 -6.32 5.16
C LYS A 53 14.59 -5.99 3.81
N GLY A 54 13.29 -5.67 3.79
CA GLY A 54 12.59 -5.26 2.57
C GLY A 54 13.21 -4.01 1.91
N ILE A 55 13.56 -2.99 2.70
CA ILE A 55 14.27 -1.80 2.20
C ILE A 55 15.66 -2.15 1.65
N GLN A 56 16.40 -3.04 2.30
CA GLN A 56 17.68 -3.52 1.81
C GLN A 56 17.55 -4.27 0.48
N GLU A 57 16.50 -5.08 0.31
CA GLU A 57 16.21 -5.79 -0.94
C GLU A 57 15.85 -4.79 -2.07
N ILE A 58 15.04 -3.77 -1.77
CA ILE A 58 14.73 -2.66 -2.71
C ILE A 58 16.02 -1.96 -3.15
N HIS A 59 16.91 -1.63 -2.19
CA HIS A 59 18.21 -1.03 -2.50
C HIS A 59 19.10 -1.97 -3.32
N GLY A 60 19.08 -3.28 -3.02
CA GLY A 60 19.79 -4.31 -3.76
C GLY A 60 19.34 -4.42 -5.22
N ALA A 61 18.08 -4.09 -5.50
CA ALA A 61 17.54 -3.96 -6.85
C ALA A 61 17.88 -2.62 -7.55
N GLY A 62 18.66 -1.74 -6.91
CA GLY A 62 19.04 -0.44 -7.44
C GLY A 62 17.94 0.62 -7.35
N VAL A 63 16.87 0.35 -6.59
CA VAL A 63 15.74 1.28 -6.40
C VAL A 63 15.85 1.93 -5.03
N LEU A 64 15.51 3.22 -4.92
CA LEU A 64 15.40 3.92 -3.65
C LEU A 64 13.92 4.17 -3.34
N HIS A 65 13.43 3.69 -2.19
CA HIS A 65 12.01 3.81 -1.82
C HIS A 65 11.56 5.28 -1.63
N ARG A 66 12.46 6.15 -1.14
CA ARG A 66 12.25 7.60 -0.88
C ARG A 66 11.19 8.00 0.15
N ASP A 67 10.27 7.13 0.55
CA ASP A 67 9.24 7.44 1.56
C ASP A 67 8.96 6.31 2.58
N PRO A 68 9.99 5.72 3.25
CA PRO A 68 9.80 4.62 4.21
C PRO A 68 9.33 5.15 5.57
N LYS A 69 8.11 5.71 5.62
CA LYS A 69 7.46 6.20 6.83
C LYS A 69 6.38 5.22 7.32
N PRO A 70 5.97 5.29 8.60
CA PRO A 70 4.94 4.40 9.15
C PRO A 70 3.65 4.31 8.30
N GLY A 71 3.25 5.41 7.66
CA GLY A 71 2.08 5.44 6.77
C GLY A 71 2.16 4.56 5.52
N ASN A 72 3.37 4.14 5.13
CA ASN A 72 3.64 3.25 4.00
C ASN A 72 4.20 1.90 4.46
N MET A 73 4.08 1.57 5.75
CA MET A 73 4.58 0.34 6.35
C MET A 73 3.38 -0.46 6.84
N MET A 74 3.04 -1.52 6.10
CA MET A 74 1.86 -2.32 6.36
C MET A 74 2.25 -3.67 6.96
N LEU A 75 1.36 -4.23 7.76
CA LEU A 75 1.55 -5.52 8.41
C LEU A 75 0.26 -6.33 8.32
N VAL A 76 0.38 -7.65 8.41
CA VAL A 76 -0.78 -8.53 8.41
C VAL A 76 -1.09 -8.93 9.84
N LYS A 77 -2.26 -8.55 10.35
CA LYS A 77 -2.59 -8.67 11.79
C LYS A 77 -2.42 -10.10 12.34
N ASP A 78 -2.82 -11.10 11.54
CA ASP A 78 -2.79 -12.52 11.93
C ASP A 78 -1.48 -13.24 11.57
N ASP A 79 -0.52 -12.51 11.01
CA ASP A 79 0.81 -13.02 10.69
C ASP A 79 1.85 -12.13 11.40
N SER A 80 2.47 -12.68 12.44
CA SER A 80 3.41 -11.92 13.27
C SER A 80 4.66 -11.46 12.51
N GLU A 81 4.93 -12.02 11.33
CA GLU A 81 6.17 -11.81 10.58
C GLU A 81 5.94 -11.09 9.25
N ARG A 82 4.76 -11.23 8.63
CA ARG A 82 4.49 -10.62 7.32
C ARG A 82 4.33 -9.11 7.44
N VAL A 83 5.23 -8.41 6.74
CA VAL A 83 5.21 -6.96 6.48
C VAL A 83 5.13 -6.70 4.98
N VAL A 84 4.59 -5.55 4.60
CA VAL A 84 4.39 -5.09 3.22
C VAL A 84 4.82 -3.63 3.11
#